data_AF-A0A141RK02-F1
#
_entry.id   AF-A0A141RK02-F1
#
_cell.length_a   1.000
_cell.length_b   1.000
_cell.length_c   1.000
_cell.angle_alpha   90.00
_cell.angle_beta   90.00
_cell.angle_gamma   90.00
#
_symmetry.space_group_name_H-M   'P 1'
#
loop_
_entity.id
_entity.type
_entity.pdbx_description
1 polymer ?
#
loop_
_entity_poly.entity_id
_entity_poly.type
_entity_poly.pdbx_seq_one_letter_code
_entity_poly.pdbx_strand_id
1 'polypeptide(L)'
;EYVPSKSLADLFREKGAMDPIELLPILIQTARGLFIAHSHGVIHRDVKPANIMVSDSGEVKITDFGVSYSTGQGQITQDGMVVGTAQYISPEQAQGQQATPQSDIYSLGVVAYEGLAGHRPFTGATPVDIAAAHVNNAVPPLPDSVDIQLREFVMSMLAKDPLDRPKDALVVSRTLARIERRLLDQQTEMTDSTMITSGSRLPRRVSSTPRIVMEAPASLLGGNKQ
;
A
#
# COMPACT_ATOMS: atom_id res chain seq x y z
N GLU A 1 -20.95 -6.48 -16.61
CA GLU A 1 -21.18 -5.05 -16.26
C GLU A 1 -19.87 -4.31 -16.49
N TYR A 2 -19.88 -3.30 -17.37
CA TYR A 2 -18.67 -2.52 -17.70
C TYR A 2 -18.54 -1.43 -16.65
N VAL A 3 -17.63 -1.62 -15.70
CA VAL A 3 -17.34 -0.61 -14.67
C VAL A 3 -16.32 0.36 -15.26
N PRO A 4 -16.59 1.68 -15.29
CA PRO A 4 -15.57 2.67 -15.62
C PRO A 4 -14.37 2.44 -14.69
N SER A 5 -13.24 2.09 -15.27
CA SER A 5 -12.02 1.77 -14.54
C SER A 5 -10.82 2.33 -15.28
N LYS A 6 -9.87 2.87 -14.52
CA LYS A 6 -8.57 3.28 -15.02
C LYS A 6 -7.55 2.21 -14.65
N SER A 7 -6.52 2.04 -15.48
CA SER A 7 -5.38 1.23 -15.04
C SER A 7 -4.56 2.02 -14.02
N LEU A 8 -3.83 1.33 -13.14
CA LEU A 8 -2.88 1.98 -12.24
C LEU A 8 -1.79 2.73 -13.03
N ALA A 9 -1.49 2.29 -14.26
CA ALA A 9 -0.59 3.03 -15.16
C ALA A 9 -1.15 4.41 -15.55
N ASP A 10 -2.47 4.53 -15.73
CA ASP A 10 -3.11 5.82 -16.01
C ASP A 10 -3.08 6.73 -14.78
N LEU A 11 -3.29 6.16 -13.59
CA LEU A 11 -3.17 6.91 -12.32
C LEU A 11 -1.75 7.44 -12.11
N PHE A 12 -0.72 6.63 -12.38
CA PHE A 12 0.69 7.07 -12.30
C PHE A 12 1.00 8.18 -13.32
N ARG A 13 0.45 8.12 -14.53
CA ARG A 13 0.64 9.18 -15.54
C ARG A 13 0.00 10.50 -15.13
N GLU A 14 -1.16 10.45 -14.47
CA GLU A 14 -1.91 11.63 -14.03
C GLU A 14 -1.32 12.27 -12.77
N LYS A 15 -0.90 11.44 -11.79
CA LYS A 15 -0.50 11.91 -10.45
C LYS A 15 1.01 11.95 -10.23
N GLY A 16 1.78 11.18 -11.01
CA GLY A 16 3.19 10.90 -10.68
C GLY A 16 3.29 10.02 -9.44
N ALA A 17 4.11 10.45 -8.46
CA ALA A 17 4.13 9.80 -7.15
C ALA A 17 2.78 9.95 -6.45
N MET A 18 2.26 8.85 -5.91
CA MET A 18 0.96 8.80 -5.23
C MET A 18 1.13 8.91 -3.72
N ASP A 19 0.13 9.48 -3.06
CA ASP A 19 0.03 9.44 -1.59
C ASP A 19 -0.07 7.97 -1.12
N PRO A 20 0.71 7.54 -0.12
CA PRO A 20 0.60 6.19 0.43
C PRO A 20 -0.81 5.77 0.85
N ILE A 21 -1.64 6.70 1.35
CA ILE A 21 -3.03 6.43 1.73
C ILE A 21 -3.91 6.10 0.52
N GLU A 22 -3.60 6.64 -0.66
CA GLU A 22 -4.31 6.29 -1.89
C GLU A 22 -3.78 5.00 -2.53
N LEU A 23 -2.46 4.77 -2.46
CA LEU A 23 -1.79 3.65 -3.12
C LEU A 23 -1.95 2.32 -2.37
N LEU A 24 -1.87 2.34 -1.04
CA LEU A 24 -1.91 1.12 -0.21
C LEU A 24 -3.20 0.30 -0.39
N PRO A 25 -4.42 0.89 -0.41
CA PRO A 25 -5.64 0.14 -0.68
C PRO A 25 -5.58 -0.66 -1.98
N ILE A 26 -4.92 -0.10 -3.00
CA ILE A 26 -4.78 -0.75 -4.31
C ILE A 26 -3.84 -1.95 -4.20
N LEU A 27 -2.62 -1.74 -3.67
CA LEU A 27 -1.62 -2.80 -3.49
C LEU A 27 -2.11 -3.93 -2.58
N ILE A 28 -2.86 -3.61 -1.53
CA ILE A 28 -3.44 -4.58 -0.60
C ILE A 28 -4.43 -5.50 -1.33
N GLN A 29 -5.30 -4.95 -2.17
CA GLN A 29 -6.26 -5.73 -2.95
C GLN A 29 -5.56 -6.55 -4.05
N THR A 30 -4.57 -5.97 -4.74
CA THR A 30 -3.75 -6.70 -5.73
C THR A 30 -3.05 -7.89 -5.08
N ALA A 31 -2.43 -7.71 -3.91
CA ALA A 31 -1.77 -8.80 -3.19
C ALA A 31 -2.75 -9.92 -2.77
N ARG A 32 -3.98 -9.57 -2.39
CA ARG A 32 -5.04 -10.58 -2.12
C ARG A 32 -5.42 -11.34 -3.38
N GLY A 33 -5.63 -10.64 -4.50
CA GLY A 33 -5.97 -11.27 -5.77
C GLY A 33 -4.88 -12.23 -6.24
N LEU A 34 -3.60 -11.82 -6.14
CA LEU A 34 -2.46 -12.69 -6.43
C LEU A 34 -2.40 -13.91 -5.52
N PHE A 35 -2.60 -13.74 -4.21
CA PHE A 35 -2.64 -14.87 -3.28
C PHE A 35 -3.71 -15.91 -3.65
N ILE A 36 -4.91 -15.47 -4.03
CA ILE A 36 -5.98 -16.36 -4.48
C ILE A 36 -5.59 -17.08 -5.78
N ALA A 37 -4.96 -16.39 -6.74
CA ALA A 37 -4.46 -17.06 -7.95
C ALA A 37 -3.39 -18.12 -7.61
N HIS A 38 -2.41 -17.75 -6.78
CA HIS A 38 -1.33 -18.64 -6.34
C HIS A 38 -1.86 -19.88 -5.62
N SER A 39 -2.91 -19.75 -4.78
CA SER A 39 -3.51 -20.89 -4.08
C SER A 39 -4.19 -21.89 -5.03
N HIS A 40 -4.48 -21.49 -6.26
CA HIS A 40 -5.02 -22.34 -7.32
C HIS A 40 -3.94 -22.76 -8.34
N GLY A 41 -2.66 -22.53 -8.03
CA GLY A 41 -1.54 -22.88 -8.90
C GLY A 41 -1.37 -21.97 -10.12
N VAL A 42 -2.05 -20.83 -10.14
CA VAL A 42 -1.94 -19.84 -11.22
C VAL A 42 -0.95 -18.76 -10.82
N ILE A 43 0.08 -18.56 -11.63
CA ILE A 43 1.08 -17.49 -11.48
C ILE A 43 0.79 -16.46 -12.56
N HIS A 44 0.77 -15.18 -12.20
CA HIS A 44 0.39 -14.12 -13.14
C HIS A 44 1.47 -13.86 -14.20
N ARG A 45 2.75 -13.79 -13.79
CA ARG A 45 3.95 -13.64 -14.64
C ARG A 45 4.17 -12.28 -15.29
N ASP A 46 3.19 -11.37 -15.20
CA ASP A 46 3.19 -10.05 -15.87
C ASP A 46 2.48 -9.01 -14.99
N VAL A 47 2.80 -8.99 -13.69
CA VAL A 47 2.25 -7.98 -12.78
C VAL A 47 2.87 -6.63 -13.10
N LYS A 48 2.03 -5.67 -13.52
CA LYS A 48 2.43 -4.30 -13.86
C LYS A 48 1.24 -3.36 -13.72
N PRO A 49 1.44 -2.02 -13.66
CA PRO A 49 0.35 -1.08 -13.42
C PRO A 49 -0.74 -1.12 -14.51
N ALA A 50 -0.39 -1.48 -15.75
CA ALA A 50 -1.36 -1.63 -16.85
C ALA A 50 -2.35 -2.79 -16.66
N ASN A 51 -1.99 -3.80 -15.86
CA ASN A 51 -2.81 -5.00 -15.59
C ASN A 51 -3.54 -4.91 -14.24
N ILE A 52 -3.51 -3.74 -13.58
CA ILE A 52 -4.19 -3.46 -12.31
C ILE A 52 -5.24 -2.39 -12.59
N MET A 53 -6.49 -2.82 -12.69
CA MET A 53 -7.64 -1.95 -12.96
C MET A 53 -8.24 -1.46 -11.64
N VAL A 54 -8.51 -0.17 -11.56
CA VAL A 54 -9.10 0.50 -10.39
C VAL A 54 -10.40 1.14 -10.83
N SER A 55 -11.52 0.74 -10.23
CA SER A 55 -12.82 1.36 -10.46
C SER A 55 -12.96 2.69 -9.71
N ASP A 56 -13.94 3.50 -10.11
CA ASP A 56 -14.31 4.72 -9.38
C ASP A 56 -14.77 4.44 -7.93
N SER A 57 -15.21 3.22 -7.64
CA SER A 57 -15.56 2.76 -6.29
C SER A 57 -14.37 2.25 -5.47
N GLY A 58 -13.15 2.23 -6.04
CA GLY A 58 -11.93 1.73 -5.40
C GLY A 58 -11.78 0.21 -5.43
N GLU A 59 -12.60 -0.51 -6.20
CA GLU A 59 -12.45 -1.95 -6.43
C GLU A 59 -11.26 -2.19 -7.35
N VAL A 60 -10.37 -3.09 -6.96
CA VAL A 60 -9.22 -3.50 -7.78
C VAL A 60 -9.49 -4.83 -8.47
N LYS A 61 -9.21 -4.87 -9.78
CA LYS A 61 -9.21 -6.10 -10.57
C LYS A 61 -7.86 -6.29 -11.24
N ILE A 62 -7.39 -7.53 -11.23
CA ILE A 62 -6.16 -7.92 -11.91
C ILE A 62 -6.57 -8.53 -13.25
N THR A 63 -5.99 -8.04 -14.35
CA THR A 63 -6.29 -8.50 -15.71
C THR A 63 -5.10 -9.20 -16.33
N ASP A 64 -5.30 -9.87 -17.47
CA ASP A 64 -4.22 -10.40 -18.30
C ASP A 64 -3.29 -11.37 -17.57
N PHE A 65 -3.90 -12.29 -16.80
CA PHE A 65 -3.20 -13.43 -16.20
C PHE A 65 -2.54 -14.28 -17.28
N GLY A 66 -1.28 -14.00 -17.60
CA GLY A 66 -0.32 -14.86 -18.30
C GLY A 66 -0.78 -15.58 -19.57
N VAL A 67 -1.90 -15.21 -20.20
CA VAL A 67 -2.48 -15.92 -21.36
C VAL A 67 -1.48 -15.92 -22.54
N SER A 68 -0.56 -14.94 -22.56
CA SER A 68 0.55 -14.81 -23.50
C SER A 68 1.71 -15.79 -23.29
N TYR A 69 1.82 -16.47 -22.13
CA TYR A 69 2.93 -17.38 -21.81
C TYR A 69 2.52 -18.86 -21.79
N SER A 70 1.31 -19.17 -22.29
CA SER A 70 0.75 -20.52 -22.34
C SER A 70 1.17 -21.23 -23.61
N THR A 71 2.42 -21.72 -23.66
CA THR A 71 2.92 -22.89 -24.42
C THR A 71 4.41 -22.70 -24.73
N GLY A 72 5.30 -23.38 -24.00
CA GLY A 72 6.62 -23.81 -24.51
C GLY A 72 7.62 -22.80 -25.10
N GLN A 73 7.35 -21.49 -25.15
CA GLN A 73 8.19 -20.47 -25.80
C GLN A 73 8.09 -19.14 -25.05
N GLY A 74 8.52 -19.13 -23.79
CA GLY A 74 9.05 -17.91 -23.15
C GLY A 74 10.55 -17.85 -23.36
N GLN A 75 11.01 -18.11 -24.58
CA GLN A 75 12.42 -17.98 -24.92
C GLN A 75 12.73 -16.49 -24.90
N ILE A 76 13.74 -16.10 -24.11
CA ILE A 76 14.75 -15.16 -24.60
C ILE A 76 14.95 -15.55 -26.06
N THR A 77 14.55 -14.72 -27.02
CA THR A 77 14.64 -15.14 -28.43
C THR A 77 16.08 -15.59 -28.71
N GLN A 78 16.32 -16.41 -29.74
CA GLN A 78 17.68 -16.87 -30.07
C GLN A 78 18.73 -15.73 -30.20
N ASP A 79 18.28 -14.47 -30.27
CA ASP A 79 19.08 -13.24 -30.31
C ASP A 79 19.17 -12.48 -28.97
N GLY A 80 18.70 -13.01 -27.84
CA GLY A 80 18.78 -12.34 -26.54
C GLY A 80 17.65 -11.34 -26.24
N MET A 81 16.59 -11.26 -27.07
CA MET A 81 15.52 -10.27 -26.84
C MET A 81 14.52 -10.75 -25.79
N VAL A 82 14.33 -9.92 -24.75
CA VAL A 82 13.22 -10.01 -23.80
C VAL A 82 11.95 -9.56 -24.51
N VAL A 83 11.07 -10.51 -24.87
CA VAL A 83 9.75 -10.19 -25.43
C VAL A 83 8.79 -9.89 -24.28
N GLY A 84 8.66 -8.61 -23.93
CA GLY A 84 7.79 -8.12 -22.85
C GLY A 84 8.31 -6.83 -22.21
N THR A 85 7.51 -6.20 -21.35
CA THR A 85 7.89 -4.96 -20.63
C THR A 85 8.89 -5.30 -19.52
N ALA A 86 10.19 -5.32 -19.85
CA ALA A 86 11.30 -5.62 -18.92
C ALA A 86 11.33 -4.76 -17.64
N GLN A 87 10.52 -3.70 -17.57
CA GLN A 87 10.43 -2.75 -16.47
C GLN A 87 9.93 -3.34 -15.15
N TYR A 88 9.22 -4.47 -15.17
CA TYR A 88 8.65 -5.12 -13.98
C TYR A 88 9.07 -6.58 -13.84
N ILE A 89 10.04 -7.02 -14.65
CA ILE A 89 10.48 -8.43 -14.66
C ILE A 89 11.18 -8.78 -13.35
N SER A 90 10.94 -9.98 -12.83
CA SER A 90 11.70 -10.52 -11.70
C SER A 90 13.11 -10.94 -12.13
N PRO A 91 14.11 -10.92 -11.21
CA PRO A 91 15.48 -11.35 -11.51
C PRO A 91 15.54 -12.77 -12.10
N GLU A 92 14.79 -13.71 -11.53
CA GLU A 92 14.75 -15.10 -11.98
C GLU A 92 14.14 -15.23 -13.38
N GLN A 93 13.08 -14.47 -13.71
CA GLN A 93 12.51 -14.45 -15.05
C GLN A 93 13.47 -13.83 -16.07
N ALA A 94 14.19 -12.77 -15.70
CA ALA A 94 15.22 -12.16 -16.55
C ALA A 94 16.39 -13.11 -16.85
N GLN A 95 16.67 -14.04 -15.93
CA GLN A 95 17.64 -15.13 -16.11
C GLN A 95 17.06 -16.35 -16.85
N GLY A 96 15.80 -16.30 -17.31
CA GLY A 96 15.14 -17.39 -18.03
C GLY A 96 14.65 -18.52 -17.13
N GLN A 97 14.63 -18.34 -15.80
CA GLN A 97 14.08 -19.31 -14.87
C GLN A 97 12.54 -19.27 -14.89
N GLN A 98 11.91 -20.33 -14.40
CA GLN A 98 10.46 -20.37 -14.29
C GLN A 98 9.96 -19.35 -13.27
N ALA A 99 8.97 -18.55 -13.67
CA ALA A 99 8.26 -17.68 -12.75
C ALA A 99 7.59 -18.49 -11.64
N THR A 100 7.59 -17.95 -10.42
CA THR A 100 6.97 -18.51 -9.22
C THR A 100 6.04 -17.45 -8.59
N PRO A 101 5.25 -17.79 -7.55
CA PRO A 101 4.56 -16.77 -6.76
C PRO A 101 5.46 -15.63 -6.27
N GLN A 102 6.73 -15.92 -5.98
CA GLN A 102 7.70 -14.90 -5.56
C GLN A 102 8.06 -13.93 -6.68
N SER A 103 7.95 -14.35 -7.95
CA SER A 103 8.17 -13.48 -9.11
C SER A 103 7.10 -12.39 -9.17
N ASP A 104 5.83 -12.76 -8.94
CA ASP A 104 4.72 -11.79 -8.89
C ASP A 104 4.86 -10.82 -7.69
N ILE A 105 5.38 -11.29 -6.55
CA ILE A 105 5.67 -10.42 -5.38
C ILE A 105 6.74 -9.38 -5.74
N TYR A 106 7.82 -9.80 -6.42
CA TYR A 106 8.86 -8.87 -6.87
C TYR A 106 8.27 -7.82 -7.81
N SER A 107 7.52 -8.25 -8.82
CA SER A 107 6.87 -7.34 -9.77
C SER A 107 5.89 -6.37 -9.09
N LEU A 108 5.11 -6.83 -8.11
CA LEU A 108 4.28 -5.95 -7.27
C LEU A 108 5.13 -4.97 -6.44
N GLY A 109 6.30 -5.38 -5.98
CA GLY A 109 7.27 -4.51 -5.31
C GLY A 109 7.75 -3.39 -6.23
N VAL A 110 7.95 -3.68 -7.52
CA VAL A 110 8.33 -2.66 -8.52
C VAL A 110 7.19 -1.67 -8.74
N VAL A 111 5.95 -2.16 -8.80
CA VAL A 111 4.74 -1.31 -8.89
C VAL A 111 4.63 -0.40 -7.66
N ALA A 112 4.82 -0.95 -6.46
CA ALA A 112 4.80 -0.17 -5.23
C ALA A 112 5.92 0.88 -5.20
N TYR A 113 7.12 0.52 -5.64
CA TYR A 113 8.24 1.45 -5.76
C TYR A 113 7.91 2.61 -6.71
N GLU A 114 7.43 2.31 -7.91
CA GLU A 114 7.08 3.35 -8.90
C GLU A 114 5.99 4.28 -8.38
N GLY A 115 4.95 3.73 -7.73
CA GLY A 115 3.89 4.54 -7.14
C GLY A 115 4.39 5.46 -6.03
N LEU A 116 5.37 5.03 -5.23
CA LEU A 116 5.90 5.83 -4.12
C LEU A 116 6.98 6.83 -4.54
N ALA A 117 7.85 6.44 -5.50
CA ALA A 117 8.94 7.30 -5.99
C ALA A 117 8.52 8.20 -7.16
N GLY A 118 7.41 7.88 -7.84
CA GLY A 118 7.01 8.52 -9.09
C GLY A 118 7.83 8.08 -10.31
N HIS A 119 8.78 7.16 -10.12
CA HIS A 119 9.59 6.57 -11.19
C HIS A 119 10.00 5.15 -10.82
N ARG A 120 10.35 4.35 -11.84
CA ARG A 120 10.76 2.96 -11.67
C ARG A 120 12.15 2.86 -11.02
N PRO A 121 12.48 1.75 -10.36
CA PRO A 121 13.80 1.55 -9.75
C PRO A 121 14.91 1.42 -10.79
N PHE A 122 14.60 0.90 -11.97
CA PHE A 122 15.56 0.70 -13.06
C PHE A 122 15.03 1.26 -14.39
N THR A 123 15.94 1.91 -15.12
CA THR A 123 15.73 2.42 -16.47
C THR A 123 16.96 2.07 -17.32
N GLY A 124 16.79 1.93 -18.63
CA GLY A 124 17.88 1.57 -19.54
C GLY A 124 17.53 1.90 -20.98
N ALA A 125 18.54 1.92 -21.86
CA ALA A 125 18.34 2.22 -23.29
C ALA A 125 17.60 1.10 -24.00
N THR A 126 17.82 -0.15 -23.58
CA THR A 126 17.17 -1.33 -24.13
C THR A 126 16.45 -2.15 -23.04
N PRO A 127 15.46 -3.00 -23.42
CA PRO A 127 14.85 -3.94 -22.49
C PRO A 127 15.85 -4.89 -21.84
N VAL A 128 16.93 -5.24 -22.55
CA VAL A 128 18.01 -6.10 -22.04
C VAL A 128 18.78 -5.40 -20.92
N ASP A 129 19.10 -4.10 -21.08
CA ASP A 129 19.77 -3.32 -20.03
C ASP A 129 18.93 -3.26 -18.76
N ILE A 130 17.61 -3.06 -18.91
CA ILE A 130 16.67 -3.03 -17.79
C ILE A 130 16.63 -4.39 -17.10
N ALA A 131 16.45 -5.48 -17.86
CA ALA A 131 16.46 -6.83 -17.31
C ALA A 131 17.77 -7.15 -16.58
N ALA A 132 18.92 -6.77 -17.14
CA ALA A 132 20.22 -6.91 -16.50
C ALA A 132 20.32 -6.10 -15.20
N ALA A 133 19.73 -4.90 -15.13
CA ALA A 133 19.67 -4.11 -13.90
C ALA A 133 18.80 -4.78 -12.82
N HIS A 134 17.68 -5.41 -13.20
CA HIS A 134 16.87 -6.21 -12.28
C HIS A 134 17.67 -7.36 -11.67
N VAL A 135 18.58 -7.98 -12.42
CA VAL A 135 19.43 -9.07 -11.92
C VAL A 135 20.60 -8.56 -11.06
N ASN A 136 21.33 -7.55 -11.55
CA ASN A 136 22.66 -7.24 -11.03
C ASN A 136 22.73 -5.99 -10.15
N ASN A 137 21.84 -5.02 -10.36
CA ASN A 137 21.96 -3.73 -9.69
C ASN A 137 21.22 -3.74 -8.35
N ALA A 138 21.83 -3.13 -7.35
CA ALA A 138 21.14 -2.80 -6.11
C ALA A 138 19.96 -1.87 -6.43
N VAL A 139 18.82 -2.13 -5.78
CA VAL A 139 17.62 -1.30 -5.92
C VAL A 139 17.91 0.04 -5.24
N PRO A 140 17.75 1.18 -5.91
CA PRO A 140 17.90 2.49 -5.28
C PRO A 140 16.95 2.62 -4.09
N PRO A 141 17.33 3.35 -3.01
CA PRO A 141 16.44 3.53 -1.87
C PRO A 141 15.23 4.40 -2.24
N LEU A 142 14.07 4.10 -1.68
CA LEU A 142 12.91 5.00 -1.76
C LEU A 142 13.19 6.32 -1.01
N PRO A 143 12.57 7.44 -1.43
CA PRO A 143 12.75 8.76 -0.79
C PRO A 143 12.48 8.76 0.72
N ASP A 144 13.18 9.62 1.45
CA ASP A 144 12.97 9.82 2.90
C ASP A 144 11.60 10.41 3.28
N SER A 145 10.86 10.94 2.29
CA SER A 145 9.47 11.35 2.47
C SER A 145 8.51 10.18 2.63
N VAL A 146 8.91 8.96 2.24
CA VAL A 146 8.12 7.74 2.43
C VAL A 146 8.34 7.23 3.85
N ASP A 147 7.25 6.85 4.53
CA ASP A 147 7.32 6.22 5.85
C ASP A 147 8.34 5.07 5.90
N ILE A 148 9.15 5.04 6.96
CA ILE A 148 10.28 4.12 7.06
C ILE A 148 9.87 2.64 6.99
N GLN A 149 8.76 2.25 7.65
CA GLN A 149 8.31 0.85 7.63
C GLN A 149 7.75 0.48 6.26
N LEU A 150 7.04 1.42 5.61
CA LEU A 150 6.57 1.21 4.24
C LEU A 150 7.74 1.02 3.28
N ARG A 151 8.75 1.89 3.37
CA ARG A 151 9.96 1.81 2.56
C ARG A 151 10.66 0.48 2.77
N GLU A 152 10.99 0.12 4.01
CA GLU A 152 11.70 -1.13 4.32
C GLU A 152 10.93 -2.35 3.80
N PHE A 153 9.60 -2.34 3.94
CA PHE A 153 8.78 -3.44 3.47
C PHE A 153 8.75 -3.55 1.94
N VAL A 154 8.58 -2.43 1.21
CA VAL A 154 8.65 -2.43 -0.26
C VAL A 154 10.04 -2.88 -0.75
N MET A 155 11.11 -2.42 -0.09
CA MET A 155 12.47 -2.85 -0.42
C MET A 155 12.67 -4.36 -0.19
N SER A 156 12.02 -4.95 0.83
CA SER A 156 12.06 -6.42 1.05
C SER A 156 11.39 -7.22 -0.07
N MET A 157 10.33 -6.69 -0.70
CA MET A 157 9.69 -7.32 -1.86
C MET A 157 10.62 -7.36 -3.08
N LEU A 158 11.57 -6.41 -3.15
CA LEU A 158 12.53 -6.25 -4.24
C LEU A 158 13.87 -6.96 -4.00
N ALA A 159 13.93 -7.86 -3.00
CA ALA A 159 15.11 -8.69 -2.79
C ALA A 159 15.39 -9.56 -4.03
N LYS A 160 16.67 -9.71 -4.37
CA LYS A 160 17.09 -10.43 -5.58
C LYS A 160 16.82 -11.92 -5.44
N ASP A 161 17.20 -12.51 -4.31
CA ASP A 161 16.84 -13.88 -3.97
C ASP A 161 15.34 -13.96 -3.62
N PRO A 162 14.56 -14.81 -4.32
CA PRO A 162 13.16 -15.06 -3.98
C PRO A 162 12.90 -15.47 -2.53
N LEU A 163 13.86 -16.10 -1.85
CA LEU A 163 13.73 -16.55 -0.46
C LEU A 163 13.82 -15.42 0.56
N ASP A 164 14.44 -14.30 0.20
CA ASP A 164 14.56 -13.12 1.06
C ASP A 164 13.33 -12.20 0.97
N ARG A 165 12.40 -12.48 0.05
CA ARG A 165 11.14 -11.75 -0.13
C ARG A 165 10.10 -12.20 0.91
N PRO A 166 9.00 -11.45 1.11
CA PRO A 166 7.87 -11.92 1.90
C PRO A 166 7.40 -13.31 1.46
N LYS A 167 7.04 -14.15 2.43
CA LYS A 167 6.74 -15.58 2.22
C LYS A 167 5.69 -15.86 1.15
N ASP A 168 4.65 -15.02 1.09
CA ASP A 168 3.56 -15.13 0.13
C ASP A 168 2.84 -13.77 0.00
N ALA A 169 1.96 -13.66 -1.00
CA ALA A 169 1.21 -12.44 -1.27
C ALA A 169 0.18 -12.11 -0.16
N LEU A 170 -0.21 -13.07 0.69
CA LEU A 170 -1.07 -12.81 1.84
C LEU A 170 -0.31 -12.08 2.95
N VAL A 171 0.96 -12.42 3.18
CA VAL A 171 1.87 -11.68 4.07
C VAL A 171 2.05 -10.25 3.57
N VAL A 172 2.21 -10.06 2.26
CA VAL A 172 2.24 -8.72 1.64
C VAL A 172 0.98 -7.93 1.97
N SER A 173 -0.20 -8.48 1.64
CA SER A 173 -1.48 -7.81 1.89
C SER A 173 -1.67 -7.43 3.36
N ARG A 174 -1.40 -8.36 4.29
CA ARG A 174 -1.58 -8.13 5.73
C ARG A 174 -0.61 -7.10 6.29
N THR A 175 0.62 -7.09 5.81
CA THR A 175 1.64 -6.14 6.30
C THR A 175 1.35 -4.74 5.79
N LEU A 176 1.01 -4.59 4.50
CA LEU A 176 0.59 -3.31 3.94
C LEU A 176 -0.66 -2.76 4.64
N ALA A 177 -1.65 -3.59 4.95
CA ALA A 177 -2.85 -3.16 5.67
C ALA A 177 -2.57 -2.69 7.11
N ARG A 178 -1.57 -3.26 7.79
CA ARG A 178 -1.14 -2.77 9.11
C ARG A 178 -0.45 -1.42 9.01
N ILE A 179 0.39 -1.24 7.99
CA ILE A 179 1.07 0.03 7.73
C ILE A 179 0.04 1.11 7.37
N GLU A 180 -0.89 0.81 6.47
CA GLU A 180 -2.00 1.70 6.08
C GLU A 180 -2.78 2.19 7.30
N ARG A 181 -3.24 1.27 8.16
CA ARG A 181 -3.98 1.64 9.38
C ARG A 181 -3.17 2.59 10.26
N ARG A 182 -1.88 2.30 10.48
CA ARG A 182 -1.01 3.16 11.28
C ARG A 182 -0.88 4.57 10.67
N LEU A 183 -0.73 4.67 9.35
CA LEU A 183 -0.62 5.96 8.66
C LEU A 183 -1.92 6.77 8.79
N LEU A 184 -3.08 6.12 8.69
CA LEU A 184 -4.38 6.75 8.91
C LEU A 184 -4.55 7.25 10.36
N ASP A 185 -4.14 6.45 11.34
CA ASP A 185 -4.19 6.83 12.75
C ASP A 185 -3.31 8.07 13.00
N GLN A 186 -2.10 8.12 12.44
CA GLN A 186 -1.19 9.27 12.52
C GLN A 186 -1.78 10.54 11.87
N GLN A 187 -2.41 10.43 10.69
CA GLN A 187 -3.07 11.58 10.05
C GLN A 187 -4.24 12.11 10.90
N THR A 188 -4.99 11.23 11.56
CA THR A 188 -6.11 11.60 12.43
C THR A 188 -5.62 12.35 13.68
N GLU A 189 -4.59 11.83 14.35
CA GLU A 189 -3.98 12.45 15.54
C GLU A 189 -3.39 13.84 15.23
N MET A 190 -2.73 13.99 14.08
CA MET A 190 -2.20 15.28 13.63
C MET A 190 -3.31 16.30 13.35
N THR A 191 -4.42 15.84 12.74
CA THR A 191 -5.57 16.70 12.43
C THR A 191 -6.24 17.20 13.71
N ASP A 192 -6.48 16.29 14.67
CA ASP A 192 -7.07 16.64 15.97
C ASP A 192 -6.18 17.60 16.77
N SER A 193 -4.86 17.38 16.78
CA SER A 193 -3.90 18.27 17.44
C SER A 193 -3.85 19.66 16.80
N THR A 194 -4.00 19.75 15.48
CA THR A 194 -4.05 21.02 14.75
C THR A 194 -5.36 21.79 15.04
N MET A 195 -6.49 21.09 15.20
CA MET A 195 -7.76 21.71 15.58
C MET A 195 -7.75 22.22 17.03
N ILE A 196 -7.11 21.51 17.96
CA ILE A 196 -6.98 21.93 19.37
C ILE A 196 -6.08 23.17 19.50
N THR A 197 -4.99 23.25 18.73
CA THR A 197 -4.05 24.39 18.78
C THR A 197 -4.60 25.65 18.10
N SER A 198 -5.43 25.50 17.06
CA SER A 198 -6.13 26.61 16.37
C SER A 198 -7.34 27.13 17.16
N GLY A 199 -7.86 26.32 18.10
CA GLY A 199 -8.96 26.64 18.98
C GLY A 199 -8.51 27.25 20.30
N SER A 200 -7.90 28.44 20.29
CA SER A 200 -7.73 29.24 21.52
C SER A 200 -9.09 29.77 22.01
N ARG A 201 -9.97 28.88 22.47
CA ARG A 201 -11.06 29.22 23.39
C ARG A 201 -10.59 28.84 24.78
N LEU A 202 -10.32 29.86 25.60
CA LEU A 202 -10.12 29.72 27.04
C LEU A 202 -11.23 28.82 27.61
N PRO A 203 -10.91 27.81 28.44
CA PRO A 203 -11.93 27.01 29.08
C PRO A 203 -12.75 27.93 29.99
N ARG A 204 -14.04 28.09 29.66
CA ARG A 204 -14.96 28.84 30.50
C ARG A 204 -15.14 28.04 31.79
N ARG A 205 -14.44 28.45 32.85
CA ARG A 205 -14.51 27.85 34.18
C ARG A 205 -15.94 28.05 34.70
N VAL A 206 -16.76 26.99 34.62
CA VAL A 206 -18.07 26.99 35.28
C VAL A 206 -17.80 26.79 36.77
N SER A 207 -17.82 27.89 37.51
CA SER A 207 -17.84 27.85 38.98
C SER A 207 -19.29 27.56 39.39
N SER A 208 -19.57 26.34 39.83
CA SER A 208 -20.77 26.03 40.59
C SER A 208 -20.60 26.54 42.01
N THR A 209 -21.23 27.66 42.35
CA THR A 209 -21.37 28.08 43.74
C THR A 209 -22.41 27.19 44.43
N PRO A 210 -22.08 26.52 45.55
CA PRO A 210 -23.06 25.75 46.29
C PRO A 210 -24.03 26.72 46.99
N ARG A 211 -25.32 26.55 46.74
CA ARG A 211 -26.40 27.31 47.37
C ARG A 211 -26.57 26.75 48.80
N ILE A 212 -25.99 27.41 49.79
CA ILE A 212 -26.23 27.11 51.21
C ILE A 212 -27.67 27.51 51.51
N VAL A 213 -28.51 26.51 51.81
CA VAL A 213 -29.84 26.72 52.37
C VAL A 213 -29.64 26.92 53.87
N MET A 214 -29.88 28.13 54.37
CA MET A 214 -29.95 28.38 55.81
C MET A 214 -31.28 27.82 56.33
N GLU A 215 -31.21 26.74 57.11
CA GLU A 215 -32.33 26.33 57.97
C GLU A 215 -32.54 27.39 59.06
N ALA A 216 -33.78 27.83 59.21
CA ALA A 216 -34.22 28.71 60.28
C ALA A 216 -34.29 27.93 61.61
N PRO A 217 -34.01 28.56 62.76
CA PRO A 217 -33.97 27.87 64.04
C PRO A 217 -35.39 27.53 64.53
N ALA A 218 -35.54 26.32 65.07
CA ALA A 218 -36.73 25.88 65.76
C ALA A 218 -36.92 26.68 67.07
N SER A 219 -37.99 27.47 67.13
CA SER A 219 -38.45 28.10 68.38
C SER A 219 -39.24 27.09 69.21
N LEU A 220 -38.65 26.70 70.33
CA LEU A 220 -39.28 26.05 71.47
C LEU A 220 -40.31 26.99 72.13
N LEU A 221 -41.58 26.59 72.15
CA LEU A 221 -42.61 26.97 73.12
C LEU A 221 -43.58 25.78 73.14
N GLY A 222 -43.65 24.94 74.18
CA GLY A 222 -43.93 25.30 75.56
C GLY A 222 -45.36 24.86 75.86
N GLY A 223 -45.50 23.67 76.44
CA GLY A 223 -46.80 23.15 76.87
C GLY A 223 -47.34 23.91 78.09
N ASN A 224 -48.66 24.13 78.09
CA ASN A 224 -49.58 23.96 79.22
C ASN A 224 -50.93 24.58 78.86
N LYS A 225 -52.02 23.82 79.00
CA LYS A 225 -53.21 24.21 79.78
C LYS A 225 -54.05 22.95 80.09
N GLN A 226 -54.16 22.71 81.41
CA GLN A 226 -55.31 22.22 82.21
C GLN A 226 -56.11 21.01 81.73
#